data_AF-A0A7G2SIV0-F1
#
_entry.id   AF-A0A7G2SIV0-F1
#
_cell.length_a   1.000
_cell.length_b   1.000
_cell.length_c   1.000
_cell.angle_alpha   90.00
_cell.angle_beta   90.00
_cell.angle_gamma   90.00
#
_symmetry.space_group_name_H-M   'P 1'
#
loop_
_entity.id
_entity.type
_entity.pdbx_description
1 polymer ?
#
loop_
_entity_poly.entity_id
_entity_poly.type
_entity_poly.pdbx_seq_one_letter_code
_entity_poly.pdbx_strand_id
1 'polypeptide(L)'
;MDELAERVFMSPSTFRQHFREVTGMSPLQYQKQLRLQEARHLMLNHNLDAGRAAISVGYESASQFSREYSRLFGESPQRDIQRIKQNT
;
A
#
# COMPACT_ATOMS: atom_id res chain seq x y z
N MET A 1 10.03 2.60 10.80
CA MET A 1 9.15 2.07 11.87
C MET A 1 9.64 2.53 13.22
N ASP A 2 10.96 2.47 13.45
CA ASP A 2 11.56 2.95 14.70
C ASP A 2 11.31 4.45 14.91
N GLU A 3 11.39 5.27 13.86
CA GLU A 3 10.97 6.70 13.94
C GLU A 3 9.51 6.90 14.39
N LEU A 4 8.59 6.05 13.94
CA LEU A 4 7.18 6.16 14.36
C LEU A 4 7.01 5.75 15.81
N ALA A 5 7.73 4.72 16.25
CA ALA A 5 7.74 4.29 17.65
C ALA A 5 8.32 5.39 18.56
N GLU A 6 9.41 6.02 18.15
CA GLU A 6 10.05 7.13 18.86
C GLU A 6 9.12 8.34 18.99
N ARG A 7 8.43 8.72 17.90
CA ARG A 7 7.47 9.83 17.89
C ARG A 7 6.27 9.63 18.83
N VAL A 8 5.96 8.39 19.18
CA VAL A 8 4.89 8.05 20.14
C VAL A 8 5.44 7.57 21.49
N PHE A 9 6.73 7.82 21.76
CA PHE A 9 7.42 7.47 23.01
C PHE A 9 7.34 5.98 23.37
N MET A 10 7.39 5.10 22.37
CA MET A 10 7.35 3.65 22.55
C MET A 10 8.63 2.99 22.06
N SER A 11 9.01 1.88 22.71
CA SER A 11 9.98 0.97 22.11
C SER A 11 9.40 0.35 20.81
N PRO A 12 10.24 -0.06 19.84
CA PRO A 12 9.75 -0.67 18.60
C PRO A 12 8.89 -1.93 18.80
N SER A 13 9.17 -2.74 19.83
CA SER A 13 8.37 -3.94 20.15
C SER A 13 7.00 -3.56 20.70
N THR A 14 6.95 -2.65 21.67
CA THR A 14 5.71 -2.12 22.25
C THR A 14 4.84 -1.50 21.17
N PHE A 15 5.43 -0.67 20.29
CA PHE A 15 4.70 -0.07 19.18
C PHE A 15 4.10 -1.12 18.24
N ARG A 16 4.87 -2.13 17.82
CA ARG A 16 4.36 -3.19 16.93
C ARG A 16 3.23 -3.99 17.57
N GLN A 17 3.34 -4.31 18.85
CA GLN A 17 2.29 -5.01 19.58
C GLN A 17 1.02 -4.17 19.66
N HIS A 18 1.14 -2.94 20.17
CA HIS A 18 0.00 -2.05 20.33
C HIS A 18 -0.69 -1.74 18.98
N PHE A 19 0.11 -1.50 17.94
CA PHE A 19 -0.42 -1.28 16.59
C PHE A 19 -1.20 -2.49 16.09
N ARG A 20 -0.72 -3.71 16.34
CA ARG A 20 -1.44 -4.93 15.96
C ARG A 20 -2.71 -5.13 16.78
N GLU A 21 -2.71 -4.81 18.06
CA GLU A 21 -3.90 -4.87 18.91
C GLU A 21 -5.00 -3.92 18.40
N VAL A 22 -4.64 -2.73 17.94
CA VAL A 22 -5.60 -1.73 17.43
C VAL A 22 -6.02 -2.01 15.99
N THR A 23 -5.09 -2.37 15.10
CA THR A 23 -5.35 -2.47 13.64
C THR A 23 -5.57 -3.89 13.14
N GLY A 24 -5.31 -4.90 13.98
CA GLY A 24 -5.32 -6.32 13.60
C GLY A 24 -4.10 -6.77 12.77
N MET A 25 -3.18 -5.87 12.40
CA MET A 25 -2.06 -6.19 11.52
C MET A 25 -0.74 -5.55 11.96
N SER A 26 0.38 -6.04 11.43
CA SER A 26 1.66 -5.40 11.74
C SER A 26 1.74 -4.03 11.07
N PRO A 27 2.48 -3.06 11.65
CA PRO A 27 2.68 -1.75 11.03
C PRO A 27 3.12 -1.81 9.57
N LEU A 28 4.02 -2.75 9.24
CA LEU A 28 4.55 -2.88 7.88
C LEU A 28 3.49 -3.39 6.89
N GLN A 29 2.64 -4.33 7.32
CA GLN A 29 1.53 -4.80 6.49
C GLN A 29 0.51 -3.69 6.24
N TYR A 30 0.20 -2.90 7.28
CA TYR A 30 -0.70 -1.76 7.16
C TYR A 30 -0.15 -0.70 6.19
N GLN A 31 1.14 -0.36 6.34
CA GLN A 31 1.79 0.58 5.44
C GLN A 31 1.77 0.11 3.98
N LYS A 32 2.02 -1.18 3.73
CA LYS A 32 1.91 -1.75 2.37
C LYS A 32 0.50 -1.62 1.83
N GLN A 33 -0.52 -1.94 2.63
CA GLN A 33 -1.92 -1.81 2.23
C GLN A 33 -2.27 -0.36 1.87
N LEU A 34 -1.87 0.61 2.71
CA LEU A 34 -2.08 2.03 2.43
C LEU A 34 -1.38 2.47 1.14
N ARG A 35 -0.13 2.07 0.91
CA ARG A 35 0.60 2.39 -0.33
C ARG A 35 -0.08 1.83 -1.57
N LEU A 36 -0.56 0.59 -1.52
CA LEU A 36 -1.24 -0.04 -2.64
C LEU A 36 -2.61 0.61 -2.91
N GLN A 37 -3.34 1.02 -1.86
CA GLN A 37 -4.58 1.80 -1.99
C GLN A 37 -4.33 3.16 -2.63
N GLU A 38 -3.28 3.87 -2.20
CA GLU A 38 -2.89 5.15 -2.78
C GLU A 38 -2.49 5.00 -4.25
N ALA A 39 -1.73 3.97 -4.60
CA ALA A 39 -1.38 3.71 -6.01
C ALA A 39 -2.64 3.50 -6.86
N ARG A 40 -3.64 2.76 -6.35
CA ARG A 40 -4.93 2.58 -7.05
C ARG A 40 -5.66 3.91 -7.22
N HIS A 41 -5.66 4.76 -6.19
CA HIS A 41 -6.24 6.10 -6.24
C HIS A 41 -5.57 6.96 -7.32
N LEU A 42 -4.23 6.99 -7.36
CA LEU A 42 -3.45 7.71 -8.36
C LEU A 42 -3.73 7.24 -9.79
N MET A 43 -3.81 5.93 -10.01
CA MET A 43 -4.12 5.40 -11.35
C MET A 43 -5.55 5.69 -11.80
N LEU A 44 -6.52 5.71 -10.88
CA LEU A 44 -7.92 6.01 -11.18
C LEU A 44 -8.16 7.49 -11.46
N ASN A 45 -7.70 8.35 -10.55
CA ASN A 45 -8.11 9.75 -10.49
C ASN A 45 -7.12 10.69 -11.17
N HIS A 46 -5.85 10.29 -11.27
CA HIS A 46 -4.78 11.10 -11.84
C HIS A 46 -4.22 10.51 -13.15
N ASN A 47 -4.80 9.43 -13.66
CA ASN A 47 -4.40 8.73 -14.88
C ASN A 47 -2.90 8.35 -14.91
N LEU A 48 -2.29 8.09 -13.75
CA LEU A 48 -0.94 7.55 -13.69
C LEU A 48 -0.93 6.11 -14.22
N ASP A 49 0.15 5.74 -14.92
CA ASP A 49 0.44 4.34 -15.20
C ASP A 49 0.92 3.61 -13.94
N ALA A 50 0.86 2.28 -13.95
CA ALA A 50 1.22 1.45 -12.81
C ALA A 50 2.67 1.60 -12.36
N GLY A 51 3.60 1.88 -13.29
CA GLY A 51 5.02 2.06 -12.96
C GLY A 51 5.25 3.37 -12.23
N ARG A 52 4.67 4.46 -12.73
CA ARG A 52 4.72 5.78 -12.06
C ARG A 52 4.03 5.74 -10.71
N ALA A 53 2.84 5.13 -10.63
CA ALA A 53 2.14 4.97 -9.35
C ALA A 53 2.95 4.16 -8.33
N ALA A 54 3.64 3.09 -8.77
CA ALA A 54 4.53 2.30 -7.91
C ALA A 54 5.66 3.14 -7.31
N ILE A 55 6.34 3.94 -8.15
CA ILE A 55 7.42 4.84 -7.71
C ILE A 55 6.87 5.90 -6.75
N SER A 56 5.72 6.52 -7.07
CA SER A 56 5.09 7.56 -6.25
C SER A 56 4.74 7.08 -4.85
N VAL A 57 4.41 5.80 -4.66
CA VAL A 57 4.10 5.23 -3.34
C VAL A 57 5.29 4.51 -2.69
N GLY A 58 6.49 4.62 -3.27
CA GLY A 58 7.74 4.15 -2.68
C GLY A 58 8.06 2.68 -2.91
N TYR A 59 7.65 2.09 -4.04
CA TYR A 59 8.19 0.82 -4.52
C TYR A 59 9.37 1.06 -5.46
N GLU A 60 10.46 0.33 -5.23
CA GLU A 60 11.66 0.37 -6.08
C GLU A 60 11.54 -0.56 -7.30
N SER A 61 10.62 -1.54 -7.25
CA SER A 61 10.43 -2.53 -8.30
C SER A 61 8.97 -2.61 -8.73
N ALA A 62 8.70 -2.32 -10.01
CA ALA A 62 7.39 -2.47 -10.62
C ALA A 62 6.87 -3.91 -10.57
N SER A 63 7.76 -4.90 -10.65
CA SER A 63 7.41 -6.32 -10.54
C SER A 63 7.00 -6.70 -9.12
N GLN A 64 7.69 -6.17 -8.10
CA GLN A 64 7.28 -6.38 -6.71
C GLN A 64 5.93 -5.72 -6.44
N PHE A 65 5.77 -4.46 -6.86
CA PHE A 65 4.51 -3.72 -6.75
C PHE A 65 3.36 -4.52 -7.38
N SER A 66 3.52 -4.97 -8.62
CA SER A 66 2.46 -5.69 -9.34
C SER A 66 2.07 -6.98 -8.62
N ARG A 67 3.03 -7.74 -8.07
CA ARG A 67 2.72 -8.95 -7.29
C ARG A 67 1.97 -8.65 -6.00
N GLU A 68 2.42 -7.64 -5.23
CA GLU A 68 1.75 -7.27 -3.99
C GLU A 68 0.36 -6.65 -4.23
N TYR A 69 0.23 -5.87 -5.31
CA TYR A 69 -1.04 -5.30 -5.76
C TYR A 69 -2.05 -6.39 -6.10
N SER A 70 -1.68 -7.34 -6.98
CA SER A 70 -2.56 -8.46 -7.35
C SER A 70 -2.96 -9.30 -6.13
N ARG A 71 -2.05 -9.48 -5.18
CA ARG A 71 -2.35 -10.21 -3.93
C ARG A 71 -3.41 -9.50 -3.07
N LEU A 72 -3.45 -8.17 -3.09
CA LEU A 72 -4.39 -7.38 -2.30
C LEU A 72 -5.73 -7.16 -3.03
N PHE A 73 -5.70 -6.88 -4.33
CA PHE A 73 -6.89 -6.49 -5.09
C PHE A 73 -7.46 -7.59 -5.99
N GLY A 74 -6.78 -8.73 -6.11
CA GLY A 74 -7.20 -9.89 -6.91
C GLY A 74 -6.82 -9.81 -8.39
N GLU A 75 -6.43 -8.65 -8.90
CA GLU A 75 -6.12 -8.42 -10.32
C GLU A 75 -4.87 -7.58 -10.49
N SER A 76 -4.25 -7.65 -11.67
CA SER A 76 -3.11 -6.79 -11.99
C SER A 76 -3.53 -5.30 -12.03
N PRO A 77 -2.60 -4.36 -11.74
CA PRO A 77 -2.92 -2.93 -11.70
C PRO A 77 -3.71 -2.44 -12.92
N GLN A 78 -3.24 -2.76 -14.12
CA GLN A 78 -3.89 -2.33 -15.37
C GLN A 78 -5.29 -2.94 -15.53
N ARG A 79 -5.45 -4.25 -15.27
CA ARG A 79 -6.76 -4.92 -15.41
C ARG A 79 -7.76 -4.40 -14.40
N ASP A 80 -7.33 -4.17 -13.16
CA ASP A 80 -8.19 -3.66 -12.12
C ASP A 80 -8.71 -2.26 -12.45
N ILE A 81 -7.85 -1.35 -12.92
CA ILE A 81 -8.28 0.00 -13.32
C ILE A 81 -9.25 -0.03 -14.50
N GLN A 82 -8.98 -0.85 -15.52
CA GLN A 82 -9.89 -1.00 -16.65
C GLN A 82 -11.26 -1.53 -16.20
N ARG A 83 -11.29 -2.53 -15.33
CA ARG A 83 -12.52 -3.11 -14.77
C ARG A 83 -13.34 -2.08 -13.97
N ILE A 84 -12.68 -1.23 -13.16
CA ILE A 84 -13.38 -0.19 -12.38
C ILE A 84 -13.98 0.88 -13.30
N LYS A 85 -13.20 1.34 -14.29
CA LYS A 85 -13.66 2.35 -15.26
C LYS A 85 -14.80 1.86 -16.15
N GLN A 86 -14.94 0.55 -16.39
CA GLN A 86 -16.06 -0.03 -17.13
C GLN A 86 -17.35 -0.13 -16.29
N ASN A 87 -17.24 -0.10 -14.96
CA ASN A 87 -18.36 -0.23 -14.03
C ASN A 87 -18.82 1.12 -13.43
N THR A 88 -18.24 2.23 -13.89
CA THR A 88 -18.57 3.61 -13.47
C THR A 88 -19.11 4.38 -14.65
#